data_AF-A0A7S2LMZ5-F1
#
_entry.id   AF-A0A7S2LMZ5-F1
#
_cell.length_a   1.000
_cell.length_b   1.000
_cell.length_c   1.000
_cell.angle_alpha   90.00
_cell.angle_beta   90.00
_cell.angle_gamma   90.00
#
_symmetry.space_group_name_H-M   'P 1'
#
loop_
_entity.id
_entity.type
_entity.pdbx_description
1 polymer ?
#
loop_
_entity_poly.entity_id
_entity_poly.type
_entity_poly.pdbx_seq_one_letter_code
_entity_poly.pdbx_strand_id
1 'polypeptide(L)'
;MSRGLETQPVFADWTSPSAPVADVVDPAVKAANAEYETEVHFHKCYGVMAELFEVHNYLADVIPSDGFRFLDLGCAPGGFISFLLSDPRCHAGFGVTLPSTSGGFPMRFRSPNFLLQQGDLFELGTSDLVASDVHVLVCDAQYLRNNISWDDKYRGVRCRSHQHGVWALLLKQFWLGLSRLLTGGMLIFRFGWRDPGPDDPATVWYKEMTLRLFSLLFDLFGTVREVKSDYFNALQSSFYVCCSNFSAERFTDREVAKLLGANFNYLVTTSIQDSNELDILPQVDKIRTREVDQSISDMLERINRLRLVHEQSRRRHEEHGALRADPRAVVCIAPKPPGVTDEALATSFGVYGRVKRVSHSGEDEVFVFFERADHARAA
;
A
#
# COMPACT_ATOMS: atom_id res chain seq x y z
N MET A 1 10.86 26.76 -41.18
CA MET A 1 10.10 25.67 -41.82
C MET A 1 10.81 24.37 -41.42
N SER A 2 10.35 23.68 -40.38
CA SER A 2 9.38 22.55 -40.45
C SER A 2 10.07 21.29 -41.01
N ARG A 3 10.19 20.10 -40.40
CA ARG A 3 9.69 19.33 -39.24
C ARG A 3 10.78 18.23 -39.04
N GLY A 4 10.93 17.44 -37.98
CA GLY A 4 10.17 17.10 -36.79
C GLY A 4 10.83 15.81 -36.27
N LEU A 5 11.26 15.81 -35.01
CA LEU A 5 11.71 14.61 -34.30
C LEU A 5 10.96 14.60 -32.98
N GLU A 6 9.86 13.86 -32.97
CA GLU A 6 9.12 13.50 -31.78
C GLU A 6 9.98 12.58 -30.93
N THR A 7 10.52 13.10 -29.83
CA THR A 7 10.99 12.28 -28.71
C THR A 7 9.78 11.93 -27.86
N GLN A 8 9.30 10.70 -27.99
CA GLN A 8 8.34 10.10 -27.06
C GLN A 8 8.98 9.96 -25.67
N PRO A 9 8.31 10.34 -24.57
CA PRO A 9 8.75 9.97 -23.24
C PRO A 9 8.41 8.49 -22.97
N VAL A 10 9.44 7.70 -22.68
CA VAL A 10 9.32 6.32 -22.20
C VAL A 10 8.91 6.37 -20.73
N PHE A 11 7.61 6.48 -20.47
CA PHE A 11 6.98 6.10 -19.21
C PHE A 11 5.79 5.18 -19.52
N ALA A 12 6.08 3.88 -19.57
CA ALA A 12 5.15 2.77 -19.39
C ALA A 12 6.03 1.59 -18.96
N ASP A 13 6.04 1.18 -17.70
CA ASP A 13 5.09 0.18 -17.24
C ASP A 13 4.66 0.43 -15.78
N TRP A 14 3.76 1.40 -15.61
CA TRP A 14 2.48 1.12 -14.97
C TRP A 14 1.50 0.87 -16.10
N THR A 15 1.46 -0.34 -16.65
CA THR A 15 0.32 -0.74 -17.47
C THR A 15 -0.90 -0.80 -16.55
N SER A 16 -1.59 0.33 -16.46
CA SER A 16 -3.02 0.26 -16.73
C SER A 16 -3.14 -0.41 -18.10
N PRO A 17 -3.89 -1.52 -18.23
CA PRO A 17 -4.27 -1.97 -19.57
C PRO A 17 -4.84 -0.75 -20.31
N SER A 18 -4.43 -0.58 -21.56
CA SER A 18 -5.06 0.36 -22.50
C SER A 18 -6.55 0.42 -22.19
N ALA A 19 -7.07 1.63 -21.88
CA ALA A 19 -8.46 1.81 -21.49
C ALA A 19 -9.30 0.89 -22.37
N PRO A 20 -9.92 -0.18 -21.81
CA PRO A 20 -10.82 -0.96 -22.59
C PRO A 20 -11.85 0.03 -23.13
N VAL A 21 -12.18 -0.10 -24.42
CA VAL A 21 -13.44 0.43 -24.96
C VAL A 21 -14.45 0.26 -23.85
N ALA A 22 -15.04 1.35 -23.35
CA ALA A 22 -15.79 1.37 -22.10
C ALA A 22 -16.88 0.30 -22.13
N ASP A 23 -16.52 -0.92 -21.77
CA ASP A 23 -17.45 -2.00 -21.52
C ASP A 23 -18.23 -1.48 -20.33
N VAL A 24 -19.53 -1.39 -20.52
CA VAL A 24 -20.47 -1.08 -19.45
C VAL A 24 -20.39 -2.26 -18.49
N VAL A 25 -19.38 -2.24 -17.61
CA VAL A 25 -19.21 -3.23 -16.57
C VAL A 25 -20.46 -3.13 -15.70
N ASP A 26 -21.20 -4.23 -15.65
CA ASP A 26 -22.43 -4.33 -14.87
C ASP A 26 -22.18 -3.76 -13.45
N PRO A 27 -22.97 -2.77 -13.00
CA PRO A 27 -22.87 -2.23 -11.64
C PRO A 27 -22.84 -3.30 -10.54
N ALA A 28 -23.52 -4.44 -10.73
CA ALA A 28 -23.51 -5.56 -9.81
C ALA A 28 -22.13 -6.24 -9.73
N VAL A 29 -21.48 -6.45 -10.88
CA VAL A 29 -20.11 -7.00 -10.95
C VAL A 29 -19.11 -6.04 -10.32
N LYS A 30 -19.23 -4.72 -10.59
CA LYS A 30 -18.39 -3.69 -9.96
C LYS A 30 -18.57 -3.65 -8.43
N ALA A 31 -19.78 -3.90 -7.93
CA ALA A 31 -20.05 -3.96 -6.49
C ALA A 31 -19.46 -5.22 -5.84
N ALA A 32 -19.64 -6.39 -6.46
CA ALA A 32 -19.06 -7.65 -5.98
C ALA A 32 -17.53 -7.61 -5.94
N ASN A 33 -16.89 -7.05 -6.96
CA ASN A 33 -15.44 -6.86 -7.00
C ASN A 33 -14.95 -5.94 -5.87
N ALA A 34 -15.67 -4.85 -5.58
CA ALA A 34 -15.31 -3.95 -4.48
C ALA A 34 -15.44 -4.63 -3.10
N GLU A 35 -16.41 -5.52 -2.92
CA GLU A 35 -16.57 -6.31 -1.70
C GLU A 35 -15.43 -7.29 -1.51
N TYR A 36 -15.09 -8.04 -2.56
CA TYR A 36 -13.94 -8.95 -2.57
C TYR A 36 -12.61 -8.21 -2.33
N GLU A 37 -12.37 -7.07 -2.99
CA GLU A 37 -11.19 -6.22 -2.75
C GLU A 37 -11.09 -5.79 -1.28
N THR A 38 -12.23 -5.48 -0.65
CA THR A 38 -12.27 -5.12 0.77
C THR A 38 -11.84 -6.29 1.66
N GLU A 39 -12.34 -7.50 1.41
CA GLU A 39 -11.98 -8.69 2.19
C GLU A 39 -10.49 -9.04 2.02
N VAL A 40 -9.99 -9.01 0.78
CA VAL A 40 -8.57 -9.21 0.49
C VAL A 40 -7.72 -8.18 1.23
N HIS A 41 -8.13 -6.90 1.23
CA HIS A 41 -7.41 -5.85 1.93
C HIS A 41 -7.41 -6.07 3.45
N PHE A 42 -8.52 -6.52 4.03
CA PHE A 42 -8.61 -6.87 5.45
C PHE A 42 -7.59 -7.93 5.84
N HIS A 43 -7.59 -9.06 5.14
CA HIS A 43 -6.67 -10.17 5.42
C HIS A 43 -5.21 -9.79 5.18
N LYS A 44 -4.95 -8.99 4.14
CA LYS A 44 -3.61 -8.47 3.84
C LYS A 44 -3.08 -7.62 5.00
N CYS A 45 -3.87 -6.67 5.48
CA CYS A 45 -3.48 -5.81 6.60
C CYS A 45 -3.26 -6.64 7.88
N TYR A 46 -4.18 -7.55 8.21
CA TYR A 46 -4.01 -8.43 9.36
C TYR A 46 -2.70 -9.24 9.28
N GLY A 47 -2.47 -9.90 8.14
CA GLY A 47 -1.31 -10.76 7.95
C GLY A 47 0.02 -10.02 7.98
N VAL A 48 0.07 -8.78 7.47
CA VAL A 48 1.25 -7.91 7.61
C VAL A 48 1.59 -7.65 9.08
N MET A 49 0.59 -7.39 9.93
CA MET A 49 0.85 -7.14 11.36
C MET A 49 1.28 -8.41 12.08
N ALA A 50 0.70 -9.56 11.74
CA ALA A 50 1.15 -10.85 12.25
C ALA A 50 2.63 -11.11 11.89
N GLU A 51 3.04 -10.83 10.65
CA GLU A 51 4.44 -10.97 10.25
C GLU A 51 5.37 -10.00 11.00
N LEU A 52 4.98 -8.72 11.08
CA LEU A 52 5.72 -7.70 11.82
C LEU A 52 5.97 -8.10 13.28
N PHE A 53 4.99 -8.73 13.92
CA PHE A 53 4.97 -8.80 15.37
C PHE A 53 5.13 -10.20 15.95
N GLU A 54 4.67 -11.23 15.26
CA GLU A 54 4.85 -12.63 15.70
C GLU A 54 6.15 -13.21 15.13
N VAL A 55 6.48 -12.90 13.87
CA VAL A 55 7.67 -13.47 13.21
C VAL A 55 8.92 -12.66 13.56
N HIS A 56 8.84 -11.34 13.47
CA HIS A 56 10.00 -10.46 13.73
C HIS A 56 10.06 -9.92 15.16
N ASN A 57 9.04 -10.17 15.97
CA ASN A 57 8.95 -9.77 17.37
C ASN A 57 9.12 -8.26 17.62
N TYR A 58 8.75 -7.39 16.66
CA TYR A 58 9.00 -5.94 16.79
C TYR A 58 8.19 -5.27 17.91
N LEU A 59 7.10 -5.86 18.42
CA LEU A 59 6.33 -5.30 19.54
C LEU A 59 6.93 -5.55 20.91
N ALA A 60 7.69 -6.64 21.09
CA ALA A 60 8.03 -7.11 22.44
C ALA A 60 8.76 -6.05 23.26
N ASP A 61 9.63 -5.27 22.60
CA ASP A 61 10.46 -4.26 23.26
C ASP A 61 9.82 -2.86 23.26
N VAL A 62 8.67 -2.67 22.61
CA VAL A 62 8.11 -1.33 22.34
C VAL A 62 6.72 -1.13 22.94
N ILE A 63 5.92 -2.21 23.09
CA ILE A 63 4.66 -2.11 23.82
C ILE A 63 4.92 -2.20 25.32
N PRO A 64 4.47 -1.20 26.10
CA PRO A 64 4.57 -1.25 27.56
C PRO A 64 3.90 -2.49 28.15
N SER A 65 4.48 -3.05 29.20
CA SER A 65 3.95 -4.24 29.88
C SER A 65 2.64 -3.96 30.63
N ASP A 66 2.40 -2.70 31.00
CA ASP A 66 1.19 -2.20 31.65
C ASP A 66 0.06 -1.88 30.67
N GLY A 67 0.28 -2.02 29.37
CA GLY A 67 -0.73 -1.89 28.34
C GLY A 67 -0.47 -0.80 27.33
N PHE A 68 -1.30 -0.73 26.28
CA PHE A 68 -1.14 0.26 25.23
C PHE A 68 -2.46 0.73 24.61
N ARG A 69 -2.37 1.85 23.90
CA ARG A 69 -3.42 2.43 23.07
C ARG A 69 -2.85 2.71 21.69
N PHE A 70 -3.68 2.63 20.65
CA PHE A 70 -3.21 2.88 19.29
C PHE A 70 -4.13 3.80 18.49
N LEU A 71 -3.56 4.46 17.48
CA LEU A 71 -4.27 5.22 16.45
C LEU A 71 -3.92 4.64 15.07
N ASP A 72 -4.94 4.29 14.29
CA ASP A 72 -4.79 3.82 12.91
C ASP A 72 -5.41 4.84 11.92
N LEU A 73 -4.56 5.48 11.11
CA LEU A 73 -4.96 6.42 10.07
C LEU A 73 -5.05 5.69 8.74
N GLY A 74 -6.26 5.66 8.16
CA GLY A 74 -6.57 4.80 7.02
C GLY A 74 -7.10 3.42 7.43
N CYS A 75 -7.76 3.34 8.58
CA CYS A 75 -7.97 2.07 9.27
C CYS A 75 -8.98 1.09 8.64
N ALA A 76 -9.78 1.52 7.65
CA ALA A 76 -10.67 0.60 6.96
C ALA A 76 -9.87 -0.29 6.00
N PRO A 77 -10.17 -1.61 5.94
CA PRO A 77 -11.38 -2.26 6.46
C PRO A 77 -11.27 -2.81 7.91
N GLY A 78 -10.13 -2.65 8.57
CA GLY A 78 -9.93 -3.02 9.98
C GLY A 78 -8.96 -4.17 10.25
N GLY A 79 -8.16 -4.59 9.28
CA GLY A 79 -7.21 -5.70 9.45
C GLY A 79 -6.16 -5.44 10.54
N PHE A 80 -5.54 -4.25 10.55
CA PHE A 80 -4.59 -3.86 11.59
C PHE A 80 -5.24 -3.74 12.97
N ILE A 81 -6.41 -3.10 13.02
CA ILE A 81 -7.22 -2.95 14.23
C ILE A 81 -7.51 -4.32 14.85
N SER A 82 -7.97 -5.27 14.03
CA SER A 82 -8.30 -6.62 14.47
C SER A 82 -7.10 -7.33 15.07
N PHE A 83 -5.91 -7.14 14.49
CA PHE A 83 -4.68 -7.70 15.04
C PHE A 83 -4.31 -7.05 16.38
N LEU A 84 -4.23 -5.72 16.44
CA LEU A 84 -3.77 -5.00 17.64
C LEU A 84 -4.70 -5.22 18.84
N LEU A 85 -6.02 -5.26 18.63
CA LEU A 85 -6.99 -5.51 19.70
C LEU A 85 -7.04 -6.97 20.16
N SER A 86 -6.39 -7.89 19.43
CA SER A 86 -6.25 -9.28 19.89
C SER A 86 -5.20 -9.43 20.99
N ASP A 87 -4.28 -8.45 21.11
CA ASP A 87 -3.31 -8.41 22.21
C ASP A 87 -4.04 -8.03 23.52
N PRO A 88 -3.96 -8.86 24.57
CA PRO A 88 -4.64 -8.60 25.84
C PRO A 88 -4.15 -7.34 26.56
N ARG A 89 -2.99 -6.80 26.18
CA ARG A 89 -2.45 -5.52 26.69
C ARG A 89 -3.08 -4.30 26.01
N CYS A 90 -3.85 -4.50 24.94
CA CYS A 90 -4.48 -3.40 24.22
C CYS A 90 -5.69 -2.86 25.00
N HIS A 91 -5.57 -1.66 25.54
CA HIS A 91 -6.63 -1.02 26.33
C HIS A 91 -7.70 -0.37 25.44
N ALA A 92 -7.28 0.30 24.36
CA ALA A 92 -8.18 1.00 23.47
C ALA A 92 -7.54 1.24 22.09
N GLY A 93 -8.37 1.19 21.06
CA GLY A 93 -7.99 1.57 19.70
C GLY A 93 -8.80 2.78 19.21
N PHE A 94 -8.14 3.62 18.44
CA PHE A 94 -8.76 4.70 17.69
C PHE A 94 -8.45 4.49 16.21
N GLY A 95 -9.40 4.83 15.34
CA GLY A 95 -9.12 4.80 13.91
C GLY A 95 -9.85 5.89 13.15
N VAL A 96 -9.18 6.38 12.12
CA VAL A 96 -9.73 7.36 11.18
C VAL A 96 -9.77 6.75 9.80
N THR A 97 -10.87 6.90 9.09
CA THR A 97 -10.98 6.44 7.70
C THR A 97 -11.92 7.32 6.89
N LEU A 98 -11.66 7.41 5.59
CA LEU A 98 -12.56 8.06 4.65
C LEU A 98 -13.88 7.28 4.60
N PRO A 99 -15.06 7.92 4.73
CA PRO A 99 -16.34 7.25 4.58
C PRO A 99 -16.44 6.51 3.23
N SER A 100 -17.07 5.33 3.22
CA SER A 100 -17.27 4.59 1.97
C SER A 100 -18.15 5.32 0.96
N THR A 101 -19.07 6.16 1.45
CA THR A 101 -19.87 7.10 0.64
C THR A 101 -19.04 8.15 -0.07
N SER A 102 -17.80 8.38 0.37
CA SER A 102 -16.84 9.32 -0.21
C SER A 102 -15.70 8.63 -0.98
N GLY A 103 -15.82 7.32 -1.22
CA GLY A 103 -14.84 6.52 -1.96
C GLY A 103 -13.80 5.82 -1.08
N GLY A 104 -14.00 5.74 0.24
CA GLY A 104 -13.17 4.91 1.12
C GLY A 104 -13.60 3.44 1.17
N PHE A 105 -12.78 2.59 1.80
CA PHE A 105 -13.16 1.20 2.07
C PHE A 105 -14.27 1.14 3.12
N PRO A 106 -15.26 0.23 2.99
CA PRO A 106 -16.21 -0.01 4.05
C PRO A 106 -15.52 -0.66 5.25
N MET A 107 -15.84 -0.18 6.46
CA MET A 107 -15.34 -0.76 7.69
C MET A 107 -16.00 -2.11 7.96
N ARG A 108 -15.20 -3.18 8.13
CA ARG A 108 -15.70 -4.54 8.40
C ARG A 108 -15.53 -4.95 9.85
N PHE A 109 -14.60 -4.32 10.56
CA PHE A 109 -14.33 -4.63 11.96
C PHE A 109 -15.16 -3.76 12.92
N ARG A 110 -15.64 -4.36 14.01
CA ARG A 110 -16.28 -3.65 15.14
C ARG A 110 -15.82 -4.25 16.45
N SER A 111 -15.50 -3.39 17.42
CA SER A 111 -15.15 -3.79 18.79
C SER A 111 -15.61 -2.70 19.76
N PRO A 112 -16.08 -3.04 20.96
CA PRO A 112 -16.43 -2.04 21.99
C PRO A 112 -15.21 -1.22 22.44
N ASN A 113 -14.00 -1.76 22.32
CA ASN A 113 -12.76 -1.09 22.70
C ASN A 113 -12.13 -0.29 21.55
N PHE A 114 -12.91 -0.04 20.49
CA PHE A 114 -12.46 0.66 19.30
C PHE A 114 -13.38 1.82 18.95
N LEU A 115 -12.81 3.02 18.81
CA LEU A 115 -13.53 4.21 18.39
C LEU A 115 -13.18 4.56 16.94
N LEU A 116 -14.18 4.50 16.07
CA LEU A 116 -14.08 4.89 14.66
C LEU A 116 -14.51 6.34 14.47
N GLN A 117 -13.62 7.16 13.92
CA GLN A 117 -13.92 8.48 13.38
C GLN A 117 -13.93 8.41 11.85
N GLN A 118 -15.05 8.74 11.22
CA GLN A 118 -15.12 8.81 9.77
C GLN A 118 -14.87 10.26 9.32
N GLY A 119 -13.92 10.47 8.41
CA GLY A 119 -13.57 11.79 7.91
C GLY A 119 -12.43 11.74 6.88
N ASP A 120 -12.33 12.79 6.06
CA ASP A 120 -11.18 12.96 5.17
C ASP A 120 -9.99 13.49 5.98
N LEU A 121 -8.88 12.74 5.96
CA LEU A 121 -7.65 13.13 6.65
C LEU A 121 -7.12 14.48 6.17
N PHE A 122 -7.37 14.88 4.92
CA PHE A 122 -6.95 16.19 4.42
C PHE A 122 -7.65 17.35 5.13
N GLU A 123 -8.89 17.15 5.57
CA GLU A 123 -9.73 18.19 6.17
C GLU A 123 -9.56 18.28 7.69
N LEU A 124 -9.18 17.17 8.35
CA LEU A 124 -9.04 17.13 9.80
C LEU A 124 -7.82 17.92 10.28
N GLY A 125 -7.99 18.76 11.29
CA GLY A 125 -6.93 19.32 12.11
C GLY A 125 -6.50 18.36 13.23
N THR A 126 -5.38 18.67 13.89
CA THR A 126 -4.91 17.89 15.05
C THR A 126 -5.94 17.90 16.18
N SER A 127 -6.60 19.05 16.42
CA SER A 127 -7.67 19.22 17.43
C SER A 127 -8.93 18.41 17.14
N ASP A 128 -9.15 18.02 15.88
CA ASP A 128 -10.37 17.32 15.46
C ASP A 128 -10.28 15.81 15.68
N LEU A 129 -9.07 15.30 15.97
CA LEU A 129 -8.87 13.89 16.30
C LEU A 129 -9.47 13.57 17.66
N VAL A 130 -10.35 12.58 17.70
CA VAL A 130 -10.90 12.03 18.94
C VAL A 130 -9.82 11.27 19.74
N ALA A 131 -8.82 10.74 19.05
CA ALA A 131 -7.70 10.05 19.69
C ALA A 131 -6.84 11.01 20.53
N SER A 132 -6.52 10.57 21.75
CA SER A 132 -5.57 11.23 22.65
C SER A 132 -4.56 10.22 23.16
N ASP A 133 -3.28 10.61 23.21
CA ASP A 133 -2.21 9.88 23.89
C ASP A 133 -2.12 8.40 23.52
N VAL A 134 -1.50 8.12 22.38
CA VAL A 134 -1.31 6.76 21.86
C VAL A 134 0.14 6.30 21.96
N HIS A 135 0.31 4.99 22.10
CA HIS A 135 1.62 4.34 22.16
C HIS A 135 2.04 3.83 20.78
N VAL A 136 1.06 3.41 19.97
CA VAL A 136 1.28 2.90 18.62
C VAL A 136 0.48 3.74 17.64
N LEU A 137 1.17 4.26 16.62
CA LEU A 137 0.58 5.00 15.52
C LEU A 137 0.78 4.21 14.23
N VAL A 138 -0.31 3.94 13.51
CA VAL A 138 -0.30 3.32 12.19
C VAL A 138 -0.74 4.33 11.15
N CYS A 139 0.06 4.50 10.10
CA CYS A 139 -0.20 5.39 8.98
C CYS A 139 -0.16 4.58 7.67
N ASP A 140 -1.32 4.08 7.24
CA ASP A 140 -1.47 3.35 5.98
C ASP A 140 -2.61 3.90 5.10
N ALA A 141 -3.03 5.14 5.37
CA ALA A 141 -3.95 5.82 4.48
C ALA A 141 -3.30 6.03 3.12
N GLN A 142 -4.07 5.75 2.08
CA GLN A 142 -3.62 5.80 0.69
C GLN A 142 -4.38 6.89 -0.06
N TYR A 143 -3.68 7.59 -0.94
CA TYR A 143 -4.33 8.55 -1.82
C TYR A 143 -4.95 7.78 -2.99
N LEU A 144 -6.28 7.64 -2.97
CA LEU A 144 -7.02 6.75 -3.88
C LEU A 144 -7.32 7.38 -5.25
N ARG A 145 -7.02 8.65 -5.47
CA ARG A 145 -7.25 9.31 -6.77
C ARG A 145 -6.44 8.63 -7.88
N ASN A 146 -7.07 8.43 -9.03
CA ASN A 146 -6.58 7.70 -10.21
C ASN A 146 -6.41 6.18 -10.00
N ASN A 147 -6.95 5.63 -8.90
CA ASN A 147 -7.09 4.17 -8.78
C ASN A 147 -8.33 3.74 -9.54
N ILE A 148 -8.18 2.95 -10.60
CA ILE A 148 -9.25 2.56 -11.54
C ILE A 148 -10.51 2.05 -10.82
N SER A 149 -10.37 1.28 -9.74
CA SER A 149 -11.50 0.75 -8.98
C SER A 149 -12.27 1.83 -8.18
N TRP A 150 -11.64 2.97 -7.87
CA TRP A 150 -12.10 3.93 -6.87
C TRP A 150 -12.23 5.38 -7.36
N ASP A 151 -11.63 5.76 -8.49
CA ASP A 151 -11.55 7.16 -8.93
C ASP A 151 -12.93 7.80 -9.16
N ASP A 152 -13.86 7.07 -9.78
CA ASP A 152 -15.24 7.53 -9.99
C ASP A 152 -15.99 7.85 -8.68
N LYS A 153 -15.60 7.19 -7.59
CA LYS A 153 -16.22 7.29 -6.26
C LYS A 153 -15.48 8.23 -5.33
N TYR A 154 -14.24 8.60 -5.63
CA TYR A 154 -13.45 9.46 -4.78
C TYR A 154 -14.04 10.88 -4.73
N ARG A 155 -14.49 11.26 -3.53
CA ARG A 155 -15.05 12.59 -3.21
C ARG A 155 -14.22 13.36 -2.18
N GLY A 156 -13.08 12.81 -1.77
CA GLY A 156 -12.15 13.51 -0.89
C GLY A 156 -11.40 14.66 -1.58
N VAL A 157 -10.58 15.36 -0.79
CA VAL A 157 -9.77 16.50 -1.24
C VAL A 157 -8.83 16.08 -2.37
N ARG A 158 -8.87 16.82 -3.48
CA ARG A 158 -8.04 16.54 -4.66
C ARG A 158 -6.80 17.42 -4.67
N CYS A 159 -5.62 16.79 -4.66
CA CYS A 159 -4.36 17.45 -4.94
C CYS A 159 -4.10 17.52 -6.45
N ARG A 160 -3.21 18.41 -6.89
CA ARG A 160 -2.96 18.68 -8.33
C ARG A 160 -2.60 17.44 -9.13
N SER A 161 -1.57 16.71 -8.70
CA SER A 161 -1.19 15.42 -9.26
C SER A 161 -1.34 14.30 -8.23
N HIS A 162 -1.27 13.04 -8.70
CA HIS A 162 -1.25 11.88 -7.81
C HIS A 162 -0.11 11.96 -6.80
N GLN A 163 1.08 12.37 -7.26
CA GLN A 163 2.27 12.49 -6.41
C GLN A 163 2.13 13.57 -5.34
N HIS A 164 1.50 14.70 -5.65
CA HIS A 164 1.17 15.72 -4.65
C HIS A 164 0.29 15.12 -3.54
N GLY A 165 -0.73 14.35 -3.92
CA GLY A 165 -1.65 13.73 -2.96
C GLY A 165 -1.00 12.64 -2.11
N VAL A 166 -0.11 11.83 -2.68
CA VAL A 166 0.66 10.82 -1.94
C VAL A 166 1.52 11.49 -0.85
N TRP A 167 2.31 12.50 -1.22
CA TRP A 167 3.16 13.21 -0.25
C TRP A 167 2.35 14.03 0.75
N ALA A 168 1.32 14.74 0.30
CA ALA A 168 0.46 15.53 1.18
C ALA A 168 -0.23 14.62 2.21
N LEU A 169 -0.76 13.48 1.79
CA LEU A 169 -1.40 12.54 2.70
C LEU A 169 -0.39 11.92 3.68
N LEU A 170 0.82 11.59 3.24
CA LEU A 170 1.88 11.09 4.13
C LEU A 170 2.24 12.12 5.21
N LEU A 171 2.51 13.37 4.81
CA LEU A 171 2.80 14.44 5.77
C LEU A 171 1.61 14.74 6.68
N LYS A 172 0.39 14.64 6.16
CA LYS A 172 -0.83 14.83 6.95
C LYS A 172 -1.00 13.75 8.00
N GLN A 173 -0.76 12.49 7.64
CA GLN A 173 -0.76 11.37 8.59
C GLN A 173 0.28 11.58 9.70
N PHE A 174 1.49 12.02 9.35
CA PHE A 174 2.52 12.31 10.36
C PHE A 174 2.14 13.50 11.23
N TRP A 175 1.61 14.57 10.63
CA TRP A 175 1.19 15.76 11.38
C TRP A 175 0.09 15.41 12.40
N LEU A 176 -0.92 14.69 11.96
CA LEU A 176 -2.04 14.24 12.79
C LEU A 176 -1.58 13.25 13.85
N GLY A 177 -0.90 12.19 13.44
CA GLY A 177 -0.54 11.07 14.29
C GLY A 177 0.55 11.38 15.30
N LEU A 178 1.67 12.00 14.88
CA LEU A 178 2.79 12.28 15.78
C LEU A 178 2.42 13.27 16.88
N SER A 179 1.45 14.16 16.62
CA SER A 179 0.90 15.07 17.63
C SER A 179 0.12 14.34 18.75
N ARG A 180 -0.17 13.04 18.57
CA ARG A 180 -0.85 12.18 19.55
C ARG A 180 0.06 11.09 20.13
N LEU A 181 1.26 10.93 19.57
CA LEU A 181 2.19 9.86 19.95
C LEU A 181 2.92 10.22 21.25
N LEU A 182 2.85 9.32 22.22
CA LEU A 182 3.55 9.48 23.51
C LEU A 182 5.06 9.29 23.35
N THR A 183 5.84 9.92 24.23
CA THR A 183 7.28 9.64 24.36
C THR A 183 7.52 8.15 24.54
N GLY A 184 8.50 7.61 23.82
CA GLY A 184 8.78 6.18 23.75
C GLY A 184 7.91 5.42 22.74
N GLY A 185 6.89 6.05 22.17
CA GLY A 185 5.92 5.42 21.26
C GLY A 185 6.52 4.94 19.93
N MET A 186 5.69 4.19 19.20
CA MET A 186 5.99 3.62 17.89
C MET A 186 5.17 4.28 16.78
N LEU A 187 5.82 4.55 15.66
CA LEU A 187 5.19 4.84 14.38
C LEU A 187 5.40 3.63 13.43
N ILE A 188 4.34 3.20 12.77
CA ILE A 188 4.36 2.24 11.67
C ILE A 188 3.72 2.95 10.49
N PHE A 189 4.42 3.03 9.37
CA PHE A 189 3.82 3.61 8.18
C PHE A 189 4.23 2.84 6.94
N ARG A 190 3.35 2.89 5.94
CA ARG A 190 3.67 2.33 4.64
C ARG A 190 4.41 3.34 3.79
N PHE A 191 5.47 2.89 3.13
CA PHE A 191 6.24 3.69 2.19
C PHE A 191 6.48 2.94 0.89
N GLY A 192 6.66 3.67 -0.21
CA GLY A 192 6.96 3.12 -1.52
C GLY A 192 8.37 3.49 -1.96
N TRP A 193 9.17 2.50 -2.38
CA TRP A 193 10.46 2.74 -2.98
C TRP A 193 10.67 1.87 -4.21
N ARG A 194 11.07 2.51 -5.31
CA ARG A 194 11.56 1.86 -6.51
C ARG A 194 12.78 2.64 -6.96
N ASP A 195 13.88 1.93 -7.18
CA ASP A 195 15.08 2.50 -7.78
C ASP A 195 15.13 2.08 -9.26
N PRO A 196 14.69 2.94 -10.19
CA PRO A 196 14.80 2.67 -11.62
C PRO A 196 16.20 2.99 -12.18
N GLY A 197 17.13 3.51 -11.37
CA GLY A 197 18.50 3.85 -11.77
C GLY A 197 18.88 5.33 -11.53
N PRO A 198 20.17 5.66 -11.63
CA PRO A 198 20.71 6.96 -11.23
C PRO A 198 20.39 8.12 -12.21
N ASP A 199 19.97 7.82 -13.43
CA ASP A 199 19.85 8.81 -14.51
C ASP A 199 18.42 9.35 -14.70
N ASP A 200 17.44 8.89 -13.92
CA ASP A 200 16.06 9.36 -13.99
C ASP A 200 15.85 10.60 -13.07
N PRO A 201 15.56 11.80 -13.62
CA PRO A 201 15.35 13.01 -12.82
C PRO A 201 14.26 12.86 -11.75
N ALA A 202 13.19 12.11 -12.03
CA ALA A 202 12.13 11.85 -11.06
C ALA A 202 12.64 11.04 -9.87
N THR A 203 13.58 10.13 -10.11
CA THR A 203 14.23 9.33 -9.08
C THR A 203 15.19 10.15 -8.23
N VAL A 204 15.94 11.09 -8.84
CA VAL A 204 16.81 12.00 -8.09
C VAL A 204 15.99 12.83 -7.11
N TRP A 205 14.92 13.47 -7.59
CA TRP A 205 14.01 14.24 -6.76
C TRP A 205 13.37 13.37 -5.65
N TYR A 206 12.80 12.22 -6.01
CA TYR A 206 12.14 11.34 -5.04
C TYR A 206 13.10 10.83 -3.98
N LYS A 207 14.35 10.54 -4.36
CA LYS A 207 15.42 10.16 -3.44
C LYS A 207 15.73 11.30 -2.47
N GLU A 208 15.86 12.53 -2.95
CA GLU A 208 16.14 13.69 -2.10
C GLU A 208 15.03 13.91 -1.07
N MET A 209 13.75 13.87 -1.49
CA MET A 209 12.61 14.00 -0.58
C MET A 209 12.55 12.85 0.44
N THR A 210 12.89 11.63 -0.01
CA THR A 210 12.96 10.45 0.86
C THR A 210 14.07 10.60 1.91
N LEU A 211 15.25 11.08 1.52
CA LEU A 211 16.36 11.32 2.46
C LEU A 211 15.93 12.32 3.54
N ARG A 212 15.31 13.45 3.16
CA ARG A 212 14.78 14.44 4.12
C ARG A 212 13.73 13.83 5.05
N LEU A 213 12.74 13.12 4.52
CA LEU A 213 11.72 12.49 5.34
C LEU A 213 12.33 11.54 6.37
N PHE A 214 13.23 10.65 5.93
CA PHE A 214 13.83 9.66 6.81
C PHE A 214 14.83 10.29 7.79
N SER A 215 15.57 11.34 7.42
CA SER A 215 16.42 12.06 8.37
C SER A 215 15.61 12.70 9.49
N LEU A 216 14.42 13.22 9.21
CA LEU A 216 13.49 13.67 10.25
C LEU A 216 13.08 12.51 11.16
N LEU A 217 12.82 11.32 10.62
CA LEU A 217 12.47 10.14 11.42
C LEU A 217 13.66 9.65 12.28
N PHE A 218 14.88 9.59 11.74
CA PHE A 218 16.09 9.24 12.50
C PHE A 218 16.41 10.23 13.61
N ASP A 219 16.01 11.49 13.45
CA ASP A 219 16.14 12.48 14.52
C ASP A 219 15.07 12.31 15.61
N LEU A 220 13.84 11.98 15.23
CA LEU A 220 12.71 11.88 16.17
C LEU A 220 12.60 10.54 16.90
N PHE A 221 13.20 9.48 16.36
CA PHE A 221 13.06 8.12 16.87
C PHE A 221 14.42 7.51 17.18
N GLY A 222 14.50 6.77 18.28
CA GLY A 222 15.72 6.04 18.63
C GLY A 222 16.05 4.89 17.69
N THR A 223 15.06 4.38 16.93
CA THR A 223 15.27 3.33 15.94
C THR A 223 14.33 3.52 14.76
N VAL A 224 14.83 3.33 13.54
CA VAL A 224 14.08 3.33 12.29
C VAL A 224 14.48 2.08 11.51
N ARG A 225 13.50 1.23 11.16
CA ARG A 225 13.75 -0.04 10.47
C ARG A 225 12.74 -0.24 9.35
N GLU A 226 13.23 -0.74 8.23
CA GLU A 226 12.38 -1.22 7.14
C GLU A 226 11.89 -2.64 7.38
N VAL A 227 10.67 -2.94 6.92
CA VAL A 227 10.10 -4.27 6.93
C VAL A 227 9.38 -4.53 5.62
N LYS A 228 9.77 -5.60 4.95
CA LYS A 228 9.12 -6.05 3.72
C LYS A 228 8.51 -7.41 3.96
N SER A 229 7.19 -7.48 3.82
CA SER A 229 6.46 -8.74 3.91
C SER A 229 6.86 -9.67 2.77
N ASP A 230 7.19 -10.92 3.09
CA ASP A 230 7.52 -11.98 2.14
C ASP A 230 6.30 -12.54 1.42
N TYR A 231 5.09 -12.25 1.92
CA TYR A 231 3.84 -12.80 1.42
C TYR A 231 2.94 -11.75 0.77
N PHE A 232 2.69 -10.63 1.45
CA PHE A 232 1.61 -9.70 1.09
C PHE A 232 2.08 -8.56 0.19
N ASN A 233 3.33 -8.10 0.36
CA ASN A 233 3.94 -6.99 -0.37
C ASN A 233 5.27 -7.36 -1.04
N ALA A 234 5.52 -8.66 -1.20
CA ALA A 234 6.80 -9.21 -1.66
C ALA A 234 7.27 -8.61 -3.00
N LEU A 235 6.36 -8.50 -3.96
CA LEU A 235 6.63 -7.94 -5.30
C LEU A 235 6.35 -6.45 -5.43
N GLN A 236 5.61 -5.86 -4.49
CA GLN A 236 5.24 -4.46 -4.59
C GLN A 236 6.45 -3.58 -4.26
N SER A 237 6.47 -2.35 -4.78
CA SER A 237 7.45 -1.33 -4.37
C SER A 237 7.18 -0.83 -2.94
N SER A 238 6.03 -1.17 -2.37
CA SER A 238 5.67 -0.81 -1.00
C SER A 238 6.32 -1.73 0.05
N PHE A 239 6.62 -1.14 1.20
CA PHE A 239 7.11 -1.78 2.40
C PHE A 239 6.64 -0.97 3.62
N TYR A 240 6.86 -1.48 4.81
CA TYR A 240 6.57 -0.77 6.05
C TYR A 240 7.85 -0.26 6.68
N VAL A 241 7.74 0.85 7.40
CA VAL A 241 8.81 1.39 8.22
C VAL A 241 8.29 1.44 9.64
N CYS A 242 9.06 0.85 10.55
CA CYS A 242 8.79 0.85 11.99
C CYS A 242 9.80 1.78 12.66
N CYS A 243 9.30 2.84 13.28
CA CYS A 243 10.07 3.78 14.07
C CYS A 243 9.68 3.62 15.54
N SER A 244 10.65 3.45 16.44
CA SER A 244 10.38 3.25 17.87
C SER A 244 11.21 4.20 18.74
N ASN A 245 10.78 4.33 20.00
CA ASN A 245 11.38 5.24 20.97
C ASN A 245 11.26 6.71 20.53
N PHE A 246 10.03 7.16 20.27
CA PHE A 246 9.73 8.54 19.89
C PHE A 246 10.16 9.57 20.93
N SER A 247 10.79 10.66 20.51
CA SER A 247 11.16 11.80 21.37
C SER A 247 10.19 12.97 21.21
N ALA A 248 9.24 13.10 22.13
CA ALA A 248 8.31 14.24 22.15
C ALA A 248 9.02 15.59 22.41
N GLU A 249 10.15 15.56 23.13
CA GLU A 249 11.02 16.71 23.35
C GLU A 249 11.57 17.23 22.02
N ARG A 250 12.26 16.39 21.23
CA ARG A 250 12.78 16.78 19.90
C ARG A 250 11.68 17.21 18.95
N PHE A 251 10.53 16.54 18.98
CA PHE A 251 9.37 16.92 18.19
C PHE A 251 8.90 18.36 18.49
N THR A 252 8.89 18.72 19.78
CA THR A 252 8.49 20.05 20.26
C THR A 252 9.56 21.10 19.96
N ASP A 253 10.81 20.83 20.34
CA ASP A 253 11.93 21.76 20.21
C ASP A 253 12.22 22.16 18.75
N ARG A 254 12.01 21.22 17.83
CA ARG A 254 12.19 21.46 16.39
C ARG A 254 10.94 21.97 15.69
N GLU A 255 9.87 22.26 16.42
CA GLU A 255 8.56 22.68 15.89
C GLU A 255 8.04 21.73 14.78
N VAL A 256 8.22 20.41 14.91
CA VAL A 256 7.94 19.46 13.82
C VAL A 256 6.47 19.47 13.38
N ALA A 257 5.53 19.65 14.32
CA ALA A 257 4.11 19.77 13.97
C ALA A 257 3.86 20.94 12.98
N LYS A 258 4.50 22.08 13.21
CA LYS A 258 4.40 23.26 12.35
C LYS A 258 5.10 23.04 11.01
N LEU A 259 6.26 22.37 11.02
CA LEU A 259 6.97 21.97 9.81
C LEU A 259 6.11 21.08 8.90
N LEU A 260 5.53 20.02 9.45
CA LEU A 260 4.68 19.07 8.71
C LEU A 260 3.41 19.76 8.19
N GLY A 261 2.74 20.57 9.03
CA GLY A 261 1.56 21.33 8.62
C GLY A 261 1.83 22.35 7.52
N ALA A 262 2.96 23.06 7.59
CA ALA A 262 3.36 24.02 6.56
C ALA A 262 3.65 23.33 5.21
N ASN A 263 4.35 22.19 5.22
CA ASN A 263 4.64 21.42 4.00
C ASN A 263 3.40 20.75 3.42
N PHE A 264 2.48 20.25 4.27
CA PHE A 264 1.17 19.80 3.83
C PHE A 264 0.41 20.92 3.10
N ASN A 265 0.30 22.10 3.72
CA ASN A 265 -0.38 23.24 3.14
C ASN A 265 0.26 23.65 1.80
N TYR A 266 1.59 23.70 1.73
CA TYR A 266 2.32 23.95 0.49
C TYR A 266 1.92 22.95 -0.61
N LEU A 267 1.90 21.64 -0.33
CA LEU A 267 1.55 20.62 -1.31
C LEU A 267 0.11 20.69 -1.82
N VAL A 268 -0.83 21.13 -0.97
CA VAL A 268 -2.24 21.26 -1.38
C VAL A 268 -2.54 22.60 -2.08
N THR A 269 -1.78 23.67 -1.80
CA THR A 269 -2.04 25.01 -2.37
C THR A 269 -1.08 25.46 -3.47
N THR A 270 0.10 24.84 -3.60
CA THR A 270 1.14 25.23 -4.58
C THR A 270 0.59 25.32 -5.99
N SER A 271 1.14 26.20 -6.84
CA SER A 271 0.79 26.29 -8.27
C SER A 271 1.61 25.40 -9.19
N ILE A 272 2.65 24.76 -8.65
CA ILE A 272 3.59 23.91 -9.38
C ILE A 272 2.85 22.70 -9.97
N GLN A 273 3.14 22.38 -11.24
CA GLN A 273 2.52 21.27 -11.96
C GLN A 273 3.42 20.04 -11.96
N ASP A 274 4.72 20.25 -12.23
CA ASP A 274 5.71 19.18 -12.21
C ASP A 274 6.03 18.80 -10.76
N SER A 275 5.79 17.55 -10.40
CA SER A 275 6.14 17.06 -9.06
C SER A 275 7.64 17.12 -8.77
N ASN A 276 8.49 17.10 -9.80
CA ASN A 276 9.94 17.14 -9.64
C ASN A 276 10.46 18.53 -9.23
N GLU A 277 9.63 19.56 -9.35
CA GLU A 277 9.93 20.93 -8.92
C GLU A 277 9.47 21.21 -7.47
N LEU A 278 8.84 20.23 -6.81
CA LEU A 278 8.38 20.38 -5.42
C LEU A 278 9.55 20.32 -4.45
N ASP A 279 9.63 21.30 -3.55
CA ASP A 279 10.65 21.33 -2.50
C ASP A 279 10.02 20.98 -1.15
N ILE A 280 10.08 19.70 -0.78
CA ILE A 280 9.42 19.16 0.41
C ILE A 280 10.45 19.01 1.53
N LEU A 281 10.08 19.49 2.72
CA LEU A 281 10.90 19.45 3.95
C LEU A 281 12.33 20.04 3.81
N PRO A 282 12.56 21.16 3.09
CA PRO A 282 13.92 21.71 2.94
C PRO A 282 14.58 22.11 4.26
N GLN A 283 13.77 22.40 5.29
CA GLN A 283 14.27 22.74 6.62
C GLN A 283 15.03 21.57 7.28
N VAL A 284 14.77 20.33 6.87
CA VAL A 284 15.43 19.13 7.40
C VAL A 284 16.88 19.04 6.93
N ASP A 285 17.28 19.73 5.87
CA ASP A 285 18.67 19.73 5.41
C ASP A 285 19.67 20.21 6.49
N LYS A 286 19.19 20.96 7.49
CA LYS A 286 19.99 21.42 8.63
C LYS A 286 20.39 20.31 9.61
N ILE A 287 19.69 19.18 9.60
CA ILE A 287 19.94 18.04 10.50
C ILE A 287 20.41 16.79 9.76
N ARG A 288 20.52 16.87 8.42
CA ARG A 288 21.05 15.78 7.60
C ARG A 288 22.55 15.63 7.80
N THR A 289 22.99 14.38 7.91
CA THR A 289 24.41 14.04 7.91
C THR A 289 24.66 12.96 6.86
N ARG A 290 25.92 12.84 6.41
CA ARG A 290 26.30 11.83 5.41
C ARG A 290 26.08 10.42 5.94
N GLU A 291 26.30 10.21 7.23
CA GLU A 291 26.13 8.93 7.91
C GLU A 291 24.66 8.51 7.92
N VAL A 292 23.74 9.44 8.22
CA VAL A 292 22.30 9.19 8.17
C VAL A 292 21.85 8.95 6.73
N ASP A 293 22.28 9.77 5.77
CA ASP A 293 21.95 9.60 4.35
C ASP A 293 22.43 8.24 3.80
N GLN A 294 23.62 7.78 4.20
CA GLN A 294 24.14 6.47 3.83
C GLN A 294 23.30 5.35 4.45
N SER A 295 22.97 5.46 5.75
CA SER A 295 22.11 4.48 6.43
C SER A 295 20.74 4.33 5.75
N ILE A 296 20.14 5.45 5.34
CA ILE A 296 18.88 5.47 4.59
C ILE A 296 19.07 4.82 3.22
N SER A 297 20.13 5.18 2.50
CA SER A 297 20.41 4.61 1.17
C SER A 297 20.60 3.09 1.23
N ASP A 298 21.34 2.59 2.22
CA ASP A 298 21.57 1.15 2.42
C ASP A 298 20.24 0.41 2.72
N MET A 299 19.37 1.02 3.51
CA MET A 299 18.02 0.51 3.80
C MET A 299 17.17 0.41 2.53
N LEU A 300 17.12 1.46 1.72
CA LEU A 300 16.36 1.49 0.47
C LEU A 300 16.91 0.47 -0.56
N GLU A 301 18.23 0.30 -0.61
CA GLU A 301 18.87 -0.72 -1.46
C GLU A 301 18.52 -2.14 -1.00
N ARG A 302 18.51 -2.42 0.31
CA ARG A 302 18.05 -3.71 0.84
C ARG A 302 16.61 -4.02 0.43
N ILE A 303 15.70 -3.05 0.54
CA ILE A 303 14.30 -3.20 0.10
C ILE A 303 14.22 -3.52 -1.39
N ASN A 304 14.96 -2.79 -2.23
CA ASN A 304 14.97 -3.04 -3.66
C ASN A 304 15.52 -4.44 -3.99
N ARG A 305 16.61 -4.86 -3.33
CA ARG A 305 17.17 -6.21 -3.50
C ARG A 305 16.18 -7.30 -3.12
N LEU A 306 15.49 -7.17 -1.99
CA LEU A 306 14.46 -8.14 -1.57
C LEU A 306 13.33 -8.24 -2.61
N ARG A 307 12.86 -7.10 -3.15
CA ARG A 307 11.87 -7.09 -4.24
C ARG A 307 12.37 -7.87 -5.46
N LEU A 308 13.59 -7.60 -5.90
CA LEU A 308 14.19 -8.28 -7.06
C LEU A 308 14.34 -9.79 -6.84
N VAL A 309 14.70 -10.23 -5.64
CA VAL A 309 14.75 -11.66 -5.27
C VAL A 309 13.37 -12.30 -5.40
N HIS A 310 12.32 -11.67 -4.88
CA HIS A 310 10.96 -12.19 -4.99
C HIS A 310 10.46 -12.23 -6.44
N GLU A 311 10.78 -11.22 -7.26
CA GLU A 311 10.45 -11.20 -8.68
C GLU A 311 11.12 -12.36 -9.43
N GLN A 312 12.41 -12.57 -9.19
CA GLN A 312 13.14 -13.68 -9.80
C GLN A 312 12.62 -15.04 -9.33
N SER A 313 12.30 -15.19 -8.05
CA SER A 313 11.72 -16.41 -7.50
C SER A 313 10.39 -16.75 -8.16
N ARG A 314 9.50 -15.76 -8.32
CA ARG A 314 8.21 -15.95 -8.98
C ARG A 314 8.37 -16.33 -10.46
N ARG A 315 9.24 -15.63 -11.19
CA ARG A 315 9.54 -15.97 -12.60
C ARG A 315 10.05 -17.40 -12.72
N ARG A 316 10.97 -17.83 -11.86
CA ARG A 316 11.46 -19.24 -11.85
C ARG A 316 10.35 -20.24 -11.54
N HIS A 317 9.43 -19.91 -10.63
CA HIS A 317 8.26 -20.76 -10.35
C HIS A 317 7.31 -20.86 -11.54
N GLU A 318 7.07 -19.75 -12.25
CA GLU A 318 6.27 -19.71 -13.47
C GLU A 318 6.93 -20.51 -14.61
N GLU A 319 8.24 -20.32 -14.83
CA GLU A 319 9.05 -21.05 -15.81
C GLU A 319 9.06 -22.55 -15.50
N HIS A 320 9.31 -22.95 -14.25
CA HIS A 320 9.21 -24.36 -13.85
C HIS A 320 7.79 -24.91 -13.98
N GLY A 321 6.77 -24.09 -13.70
CA GLY A 321 5.37 -24.45 -13.89
C GLY A 321 4.99 -24.67 -15.36
N ALA A 322 5.58 -23.89 -16.27
CA ALA A 322 5.45 -24.02 -17.71
C ALA A 322 6.23 -25.22 -18.27
N LEU A 323 7.45 -25.47 -17.78
CA LEU A 323 8.26 -26.65 -18.13
C LEU A 323 7.64 -27.95 -17.60
N ARG A 324 6.90 -27.88 -16.48
CA ARG A 324 6.09 -28.98 -15.94
C ARG A 324 4.65 -29.01 -16.46
N ALA A 325 4.31 -28.22 -17.48
CA ALA A 325 3.01 -28.33 -18.13
C ALA A 325 2.93 -29.72 -18.79
N ASP A 326 2.31 -30.66 -18.08
CA ASP A 326 2.05 -31.99 -18.61
C ASP A 326 1.08 -31.81 -19.79
N PRO A 327 1.47 -32.16 -21.03
CA PRO A 327 0.60 -31.98 -22.19
C PRO A 327 -0.69 -32.80 -22.09
N ARG A 328 -0.77 -33.74 -21.14
CA ARG A 328 -1.98 -34.52 -20.82
C ARG A 328 -2.89 -33.83 -19.80
N ALA A 329 -2.46 -32.73 -19.20
CA ALA A 329 -3.26 -31.95 -18.24
C ALA A 329 -4.19 -30.95 -18.96
N VAL A 330 -4.84 -31.38 -20.04
CA VAL A 330 -5.78 -30.55 -20.80
C VAL A 330 -6.99 -31.38 -21.21
N VAL A 331 -8.17 -30.79 -21.08
CA VAL A 331 -9.42 -31.32 -21.63
C VAL A 331 -9.85 -30.43 -22.79
N CYS A 332 -10.17 -31.04 -23.93
CA CYS A 332 -10.73 -30.34 -25.08
C CYS A 332 -12.25 -30.58 -25.12
N ILE A 333 -13.01 -29.51 -25.31
CA ILE A 333 -14.46 -29.52 -25.44
C ILE A 333 -14.79 -29.00 -26.84
N ALA A 334 -15.35 -29.88 -27.67
CA ALA A 334 -15.81 -29.56 -29.02
C ALA A 334 -17.13 -30.32 -29.31
N PRO A 335 -18.20 -29.64 -29.78
CA PRO A 335 -18.27 -28.21 -30.03
C PRO A 335 -18.38 -27.38 -28.74
N LYS A 336 -17.95 -26.12 -28.80
CA LYS A 336 -18.03 -25.15 -27.71
C LYS A 336 -19.48 -25.03 -27.23
N PRO A 337 -19.77 -25.23 -25.93
CA PRO A 337 -21.10 -25.05 -25.39
C PRO A 337 -21.58 -23.60 -25.61
N PRO A 338 -22.75 -23.37 -26.24
CA PRO A 338 -23.23 -22.03 -26.53
C PRO A 338 -23.53 -21.27 -25.24
N GLY A 339 -23.02 -20.03 -25.14
CA GLY A 339 -23.29 -19.14 -24.02
C GLY A 339 -22.52 -19.44 -22.72
N VAL A 340 -21.58 -20.38 -22.72
CA VAL A 340 -20.76 -20.67 -21.52
C VAL A 340 -19.50 -19.80 -21.51
N THR A 341 -19.27 -19.12 -20.39
CA THR A 341 -18.09 -18.27 -20.17
C THR A 341 -16.89 -19.08 -19.67
N ASP A 342 -15.68 -18.55 -19.84
CA ASP A 342 -14.43 -19.16 -19.35
C ASP A 342 -14.47 -19.40 -17.84
N GLU A 343 -15.11 -18.49 -17.10
CA GLU A 343 -15.26 -18.56 -15.65
C GLU A 343 -16.25 -19.65 -15.22
N ALA A 344 -17.34 -19.83 -15.97
CA ALA A 344 -18.28 -20.92 -15.79
C ALA A 344 -17.64 -22.29 -16.10
N LEU A 345 -16.81 -22.38 -17.14
CA LEU A 345 -16.01 -23.58 -17.42
C LEU A 345 -14.98 -23.84 -16.32
N ALA A 346 -14.21 -22.83 -15.91
CA ALA A 346 -13.21 -22.99 -14.85
C ALA A 346 -13.85 -23.46 -13.53
N THR A 347 -15.04 -22.93 -13.18
CA THR A 347 -15.78 -23.34 -11.98
C THR A 347 -16.33 -24.76 -12.13
N SER A 348 -16.94 -25.09 -13.28
CA SER A 348 -17.50 -26.42 -13.53
C SER A 348 -16.44 -27.50 -13.51
N PHE A 349 -15.28 -27.24 -14.13
CA PHE A 349 -14.15 -28.18 -14.16
C PHE A 349 -13.33 -28.17 -12.86
N GLY A 350 -13.51 -27.15 -12.02
CA GLY A 350 -12.85 -27.03 -10.71
C GLY A 350 -13.12 -28.21 -9.77
N VAL A 351 -14.23 -28.93 -9.95
CA VAL A 351 -14.57 -30.12 -9.17
C VAL A 351 -13.59 -31.29 -9.39
N TYR A 352 -12.95 -31.34 -10.56
CA TYR A 352 -11.97 -32.38 -10.91
C TYR A 352 -10.55 -32.02 -10.51
N GLY A 353 -10.34 -30.76 -10.10
CA GLY A 353 -9.07 -30.24 -9.60
C GLY A 353 -8.81 -28.80 -10.04
N ARG A 354 -7.64 -28.25 -9.68
CA ARG A 354 -7.30 -26.86 -9.99
C ARG A 354 -7.15 -26.63 -11.50
N VAL A 355 -8.05 -25.84 -12.07
CA VAL A 355 -7.95 -25.31 -13.43
C VAL A 355 -6.94 -24.16 -13.45
N LYS A 356 -5.94 -24.24 -14.32
CA LYS A 356 -4.90 -23.22 -14.53
C LYS A 356 -5.37 -22.10 -15.47
N ARG A 357 -6.00 -22.48 -16.59
CA ARG A 357 -6.52 -21.55 -17.59
C ARG A 357 -7.52 -22.24 -18.50
N VAL A 358 -8.36 -21.44 -19.14
CA VAL A 358 -9.21 -21.82 -20.27
C VAL A 358 -8.69 -21.09 -21.51
N SER A 359 -8.62 -21.74 -22.67
CA SER A 359 -8.24 -21.09 -23.93
C SER A 359 -9.09 -21.59 -25.09
N HIS A 360 -9.27 -20.76 -26.11
CA HIS A 360 -10.08 -21.06 -27.28
C HIS A 360 -9.17 -21.33 -28.49
N SER A 361 -9.54 -22.31 -29.32
CA SER A 361 -8.93 -22.53 -30.64
C SER A 361 -10.02 -22.49 -31.70
N GLY A 362 -10.08 -21.41 -32.47
CA GLY A 362 -11.19 -21.19 -33.40
C GLY A 362 -12.52 -20.89 -32.69
N GLU A 363 -13.62 -21.06 -33.43
CA GLU A 363 -14.97 -20.77 -32.91
C GLU A 363 -15.58 -21.94 -32.13
N ASP A 364 -15.12 -23.17 -32.38
CA ASP A 364 -15.78 -24.40 -31.95
C ASP A 364 -15.05 -25.19 -30.85
N GLU A 365 -13.82 -24.84 -30.49
CA GLU A 365 -13.03 -25.62 -29.51
C GLU A 365 -12.61 -24.80 -28.29
N VAL A 366 -12.77 -25.39 -27.11
CA VAL A 366 -12.30 -24.85 -25.84
C VAL A 366 -11.41 -25.84 -25.11
N PHE A 367 -10.28 -25.37 -24.59
CA PHE A 367 -9.28 -26.15 -23.88
C PHE A 367 -9.22 -25.72 -22.42
N VAL A 368 -9.47 -26.66 -21.50
CA VAL A 368 -9.37 -26.45 -20.06
C VAL A 368 -8.08 -27.09 -19.56
N PHE A 369 -7.11 -26.27 -19.15
CA PHE A 369 -5.81 -26.73 -18.66
C PHE A 369 -5.86 -26.91 -17.15
N PHE A 370 -5.44 -28.07 -16.68
CA PHE A 370 -5.34 -28.41 -15.26
C PHE A 370 -3.92 -28.26 -14.72
N GLU A 371 -3.80 -28.14 -13.40
CA GLU A 371 -2.50 -28.17 -12.73
C GLU A 371 -1.80 -29.53 -12.83
N ARG A 372 -2.57 -30.62 -12.93
CA ARG A 372 -2.08 -32.00 -13.01
C ARG A 372 -2.87 -32.83 -14.02
N ALA A 373 -2.22 -33.82 -14.63
CA ALA A 373 -2.83 -34.69 -15.65
C ALA A 373 -3.81 -35.74 -15.11
N ASP A 374 -3.80 -36.01 -13.81
CA ASP A 374 -4.85 -36.81 -13.16
C ASP A 374 -6.17 -36.05 -13.07
N HIS A 375 -6.15 -34.73 -12.81
CA HIS A 375 -7.37 -33.90 -12.82
C HIS A 375 -8.02 -33.87 -14.21
N ALA A 376 -7.22 -33.69 -15.26
CA ALA A 376 -7.71 -33.72 -16.64
C ALA A 376 -8.20 -35.11 -17.10
N ARG A 377 -7.77 -36.20 -16.44
CA ARG A 377 -8.28 -37.56 -16.72
C ARG A 377 -9.55 -37.88 -15.94
N ALA A 378 -9.79 -37.18 -14.83
CA ALA A 378 -10.97 -37.34 -14.01
C ALA A 378 -12.17 -36.52 -14.54
N ALA A 379 -11.87 -35.37 -15.16
CA ALA A 379 -12.77 -34.58 -15.97
C ALA A 379 -13.08 -35.27 -17.30
#